data_AF-A0A3C0XNC5-F1
#
_entry.id   AF-A0A3C0XNC5-F1
#
_cell.length_a   1.000
_cell.length_b   1.000
_cell.length_c   1.000
_cell.angle_alpha   90.00
_cell.angle_beta   90.00
_cell.angle_gamma   90.00
#
_symmetry.space_group_name_H-M   'P 1'
#
loop_
_entity.id
_entity.type
_entity.pdbx_description
1 polymer ?
#
loop_
_entity_poly.entity_id
_entity_poly.type
_entity_poly.pdbx_seq_one_letter_code
_entity_poly.pdbx_strand_id
1 'polypeptide(L)'
;MTVFVGALIALHGLITLAIGGAAVSGAPTSSEMSKLPGVGWYPVPMGESWLLRGGAAQMGGVLWVLAGVGLLLTAGSVFGFILPGAWRQVGLVSGAVGLAGIALFFHPFYVIAIAANVALIAAAIVLEPTTRRALGI
;
A
#
# COMPACT_ATOMS: atom_id res chain seq x y z
N MET A 1 -17.81 -2.31 -13.10
CA MET A 1 -16.97 -1.31 -12.41
C MET A 1 -16.37 -1.85 -11.12
N THR A 2 -17.18 -2.42 -10.21
CA THR A 2 -16.75 -2.98 -8.92
C THR A 2 -15.68 -4.07 -9.04
N VAL A 3 -15.81 -4.97 -10.02
CA VAL A 3 -14.82 -6.03 -10.28
C VAL A 3 -13.46 -5.46 -10.67
N PHE A 4 -13.45 -4.44 -11.54
CA PHE A 4 -12.21 -3.79 -11.99
C PHE A 4 -11.52 -3.05 -10.84
N VAL A 5 -12.28 -2.30 -10.02
CA VAL A 5 -11.74 -1.61 -8.84
C VAL A 5 -11.19 -2.63 -7.82
N GLY A 6 -11.93 -3.70 -7.54
CA GLY A 6 -11.46 -4.77 -6.66
C GLY A 6 -10.17 -5.43 -7.17
N ALA A 7 -10.06 -5.65 -8.48
CA ALA A 7 -8.86 -6.22 -9.10
C ALA A 7 -7.65 -5.29 -8.98
N LEU A 8 -7.84 -3.98 -9.20
CA LEU A 8 -6.78 -2.98 -9.02
C LEU A 8 -6.32 -2.89 -7.56
N ILE A 9 -7.25 -2.91 -6.60
CA ILE A 9 -6.94 -2.91 -5.17
C ILE A 9 -6.16 -4.18 -4.81
N ALA A 10 -6.59 -5.34 -5.31
CA ALA A 10 -5.88 -6.60 -5.08
C ALA A 10 -4.46 -6.57 -5.65
N LEU A 11 -4.29 -6.12 -6.89
CA LEU A 11 -2.98 -5.98 -7.52
C LEU A 11 -2.08 -5.05 -6.73
N HIS A 12 -2.59 -3.89 -6.31
CA HIS A 12 -1.84 -2.96 -5.47
C HIS A 12 -1.48 -3.58 -4.11
N GLY A 13 -2.40 -4.34 -3.51
CA GLY A 13 -2.16 -5.08 -2.27
C GLY A 13 -1.05 -6.12 -2.40
N LEU A 14 -1.04 -6.90 -3.49
CA LEU A 14 0.01 -7.89 -3.77
C LEU A 14 1.38 -7.22 -3.94
N ILE A 15 1.46 -6.13 -4.70
CA ILE A 15 2.70 -5.37 -4.89
C ILE A 15 3.19 -4.82 -3.55
N THR A 16 2.31 -4.19 -2.77
CA THR A 16 2.62 -3.61 -1.46
C THR A 16 3.12 -4.68 -0.48
N LEU A 17 2.46 -5.84 -0.47
CA LEU A 17 2.84 -6.99 0.35
C LEU A 17 4.20 -7.57 -0.07
N ALA A 18 4.46 -7.67 -1.37
CA ALA A 18 5.75 -8.15 -1.88
C ALA A 18 6.91 -7.20 -1.51
N ILE A 19 6.70 -5.88 -1.62
CA ILE A 19 7.67 -4.86 -1.20
C ILE A 19 7.95 -4.97 0.30
N GLY A 20 6.88 -5.01 1.12
CA GLY A 20 7.02 -5.16 2.57
C GLY A 20 7.70 -6.48 2.96
N GLY A 21 7.32 -7.57 2.30
CA GLY A 21 7.90 -8.91 2.48
C GLY A 21 9.40 -8.93 2.21
N ALA A 22 9.84 -8.37 1.08
CA ALA A 22 11.25 -8.27 0.73
C ALA A 22 12.03 -7.41 1.75
N ALA A 23 11.42 -6.34 2.25
CA ALA A 23 12.03 -5.47 3.26
C ALA A 23 12.24 -6.19 4.61
N VAL A 24 11.29 -7.03 5.04
CA VAL A 24 11.41 -7.77 6.31
C VAL A 24 12.28 -9.02 6.21
N SER A 25 12.40 -9.64 5.02
CA SER A 25 13.19 -10.87 4.82
C SER A 25 14.68 -10.63 4.59
N GLY A 26 15.14 -9.38 4.63
CA GLY A 26 16.50 -9.00 4.26
C GLY A 26 16.54 -8.50 2.83
N ALA A 27 16.29 -7.21 2.65
CA ALA A 27 16.30 -6.57 1.36
C ALA A 27 17.67 -6.69 0.66
N PRO A 28 17.69 -6.69 -0.69
CA PRO A 28 18.94 -6.64 -1.44
C PRO A 28 19.72 -5.38 -1.04
N THR A 29 20.99 -5.57 -0.69
CA THR A 29 21.91 -4.49 -0.34
C THR A 29 21.98 -3.45 -1.46
N SER A 30 22.45 -2.24 -1.16
CA SER A 30 22.65 -1.20 -2.17
C SER A 30 23.53 -1.67 -3.35
N SER A 31 24.49 -2.57 -3.09
CA SER A 31 25.35 -3.16 -4.12
C SER A 31 24.63 -4.18 -5.03
N GLU A 32 23.55 -4.79 -4.53
CA GLU A 32 22.71 -5.72 -5.30
C GLU A 32 21.65 -4.94 -6.08
N MET A 33 21.09 -3.90 -5.48
CA MET A 33 20.21 -2.94 -6.13
C MET A 33 20.88 -2.26 -7.33
N SER A 34 22.17 -1.92 -7.23
CA SER A 34 22.90 -1.30 -8.34
C SER A 34 23.07 -2.20 -9.58
N LYS A 35 22.78 -3.50 -9.46
CA LYS A 35 22.81 -4.46 -10.58
C LYS A 35 21.47 -4.57 -11.30
N LEU A 36 20.39 -4.02 -10.74
CA LEU A 36 19.07 -4.04 -11.35
C LEU A 36 18.91 -2.84 -12.32
N PRO A 37 18.30 -3.02 -13.51
CA PRO A 37 18.13 -1.95 -14.49
C PRO A 37 17.30 -0.79 -13.92
N GLY A 38 17.81 0.45 -14.04
CA GLY A 38 17.05 1.66 -13.70
C GLY A 38 16.95 2.01 -12.21
N VAL A 39 17.59 1.25 -11.32
CA VAL A 39 17.57 1.47 -9.86
C VAL A 39 18.96 1.72 -9.25
N GLY A 40 20.04 1.63 -10.04
CA GLY A 40 21.41 1.81 -9.54
C GLY A 40 21.82 3.24 -9.18
N TRP A 41 20.98 4.24 -9.46
CA TRP A 41 21.14 5.59 -8.94
C TRP A 41 20.66 5.74 -7.49
N TYR A 42 19.98 4.72 -6.94
CA TYR A 42 19.37 4.82 -5.62
C TYR A 42 20.34 4.41 -4.50
N PRO A 43 20.58 5.27 -3.49
CA PRO A 43 21.68 5.10 -2.55
C PRO A 43 21.38 4.16 -1.38
N VAL A 44 20.13 3.69 -1.22
CA VAL A 44 19.71 2.82 -0.12
C VAL A 44 19.05 1.53 -0.63
N PRO A 45 19.17 0.41 0.09
CA PRO A 45 18.46 -0.84 -0.20
C PRO A 45 16.94 -0.64 -0.37
N MET A 46 16.29 -1.51 -1.14
CA MET A 46 14.83 -1.47 -1.29
C MET A 46 14.15 -1.73 0.06
N GLY A 47 13.24 -0.86 0.48
CA GLY A 47 12.58 -0.99 1.79
C GLY A 47 13.36 -0.41 2.96
N GLU A 48 14.53 0.18 2.73
CA GLU A 48 15.18 1.04 3.72
C GLU A 48 14.70 2.50 3.62
N SER A 49 14.64 3.16 4.76
CA SER A 49 14.35 4.58 4.84
C SER A 49 15.62 5.41 4.68
N TRP A 50 15.54 6.47 3.89
CA TRP A 50 16.49 7.60 3.95
C TRP A 50 16.52 8.35 5.29
N LEU A 51 15.45 8.30 6.08
CA LEU A 51 15.35 8.94 7.40
C LEU A 51 15.76 8.01 8.53
N LEU A 52 15.51 6.71 8.40
CA LEU A 52 15.72 5.70 9.45
C LEU A 52 16.64 4.58 8.95
N ARG A 53 17.79 4.40 9.59
CA ARG A 53 18.80 3.38 9.24
C ARG A 53 18.80 2.21 10.23
N GLY A 54 19.32 1.06 9.82
CA GLY A 54 19.47 -0.12 10.70
C GLY A 54 18.13 -0.80 11.01
N GLY A 55 17.92 -1.28 12.24
CA GLY A 55 16.70 -2.03 12.62
C GLY A 55 15.38 -1.28 12.41
N ALA A 56 15.41 0.06 12.37
CA ALA A 56 14.25 0.88 12.06
C ALA A 56 13.80 0.77 10.58
N ALA A 57 14.67 0.31 9.67
CA ALA A 57 14.30 -0.02 8.29
C ALA A 57 13.26 -1.16 8.21
N GLN A 58 13.42 -2.18 9.06
CA GLN A 58 12.51 -3.33 9.09
C GLN A 58 11.10 -2.94 9.56
N MET A 59 10.98 -1.90 10.38
CA MET A 59 9.68 -1.37 10.80
C MET A 59 8.87 -0.86 9.60
N GLY A 60 9.54 -0.33 8.57
CA GLY A 60 8.90 0.06 7.32
C GLY A 60 8.35 -1.13 6.59
N GLY A 61 9.18 -2.15 6.39
CA GLY A 61 8.73 -3.42 5.82
C GLY A 61 7.47 -3.95 6.49
N VAL A 62 7.39 -3.90 7.82
CA VAL A 62 6.19 -4.29 8.58
C VAL A 62 4.98 -3.42 8.23
N LEU A 63 5.11 -2.09 8.18
CA LEU A 63 4.02 -1.20 7.77
C LEU A 63 3.53 -1.51 6.35
N TRP A 64 4.45 -1.79 5.43
CA TRP A 64 4.12 -2.19 4.06
C TRP A 64 3.39 -3.54 4.02
N VAL A 65 3.81 -4.53 4.82
CA VAL A 65 3.11 -5.81 4.95
C VAL A 65 1.69 -5.59 5.47
N LEU A 66 1.52 -4.82 6.55
CA LEU A 66 0.22 -4.54 7.14
C LEU A 66 -0.70 -3.79 6.17
N ALA A 67 -0.17 -2.80 5.44
CA ALA A 67 -0.89 -2.09 4.40
C ALA A 67 -1.33 -3.07 3.29
N GLY A 68 -0.41 -3.91 2.78
CA GLY A 68 -0.68 -4.90 1.74
C GLY A 68 -1.76 -5.90 2.14
N VAL A 69 -1.69 -6.47 3.34
CA VAL A 69 -2.74 -7.35 3.89
C VAL A 69 -4.07 -6.62 3.96
N GLY A 70 -4.08 -5.38 4.47
CA GLY A 70 -5.29 -4.55 4.51
C GLY A 70 -5.91 -4.29 3.13
N LEU A 71 -5.09 -4.09 2.10
CA LEU A 71 -5.56 -3.91 0.72
C LEU A 71 -6.17 -5.19 0.16
N LEU A 72 -5.57 -6.35 0.44
CA LEU A 72 -6.14 -7.65 0.04
C LEU A 72 -7.49 -7.92 0.73
N LEU A 73 -7.59 -7.60 2.03
CA LEU A 73 -8.86 -7.66 2.76
C LEU A 73 -9.89 -6.68 2.19
N THR A 74 -9.46 -5.49 1.80
CA THR A 74 -10.31 -4.49 1.14
C THR A 74 -10.85 -5.03 -0.19
N ALA A 75 -10.00 -5.60 -1.04
CA ALA A 75 -10.43 -6.22 -2.29
C ALA A 75 -11.38 -7.40 -2.04
N GLY A 76 -11.07 -8.27 -1.07
CA GLY A 76 -11.95 -9.36 -0.66
C GLY A 76 -13.33 -8.88 -0.20
N SER A 77 -13.39 -7.72 0.47
CA SER A 77 -14.65 -7.07 0.86
C SER A 77 -15.40 -6.45 -0.30
N VAL A 78 -14.70 -5.84 -1.26
CA VAL A 78 -15.28 -5.34 -2.52
C VAL A 78 -15.92 -6.48 -3.32
N PHE A 79 -15.29 -7.66 -3.35
CA PHE A 79 -15.83 -8.84 -4.02
C PHE A 79 -16.90 -9.58 -3.22
N GLY A 80 -17.05 -9.28 -1.91
CA GLY A 80 -18.04 -9.89 -1.04
C GLY A 80 -17.63 -11.24 -0.42
N PHE A 81 -16.37 -11.65 -0.53
CA PHE A 81 -15.89 -12.91 0.02
C PHE A 81 -15.36 -12.79 1.47
N ILE A 82 -14.86 -11.61 1.85
CA ILE A 82 -14.23 -11.36 3.16
C ILE A 82 -14.77 -10.04 3.74
N LEU A 83 -15.36 -10.05 4.95
CA LEU A 83 -15.95 -8.86 5.60
C LEU A 83 -16.88 -8.05 4.66
N PRO A 84 -17.99 -8.62 4.17
CA PRO A 84 -18.85 -7.96 3.17
C PRO A 84 -19.32 -6.58 3.64
N GLY A 85 -19.16 -5.56 2.80
CA GLY A 85 -19.58 -4.19 3.10
C GLY A 85 -18.61 -3.36 3.95
N ALA A 86 -17.55 -3.97 4.50
CA ALA A 86 -16.55 -3.27 5.32
C ALA A 86 -15.38 -2.66 4.52
N TRP A 87 -15.41 -2.73 3.18
CA TRP A 87 -14.29 -2.35 2.32
C TRP A 87 -13.83 -0.91 2.53
N ARG A 88 -14.72 0.00 2.92
CA ARG A 88 -14.38 1.41 3.17
C ARG A 88 -13.53 1.56 4.42
N GLN A 89 -13.95 0.98 5.53
CA GLN A 89 -13.23 1.05 6.81
C GLN A 89 -11.87 0.36 6.68
N VAL A 90 -11.86 -0.85 6.11
CA VAL A 90 -10.62 -1.61 5.91
C VAL A 90 -9.70 -0.88 4.93
N GLY A 91 -10.25 -0.34 3.84
CA GLY A 91 -9.50 0.43 2.84
C GLY A 91 -8.92 1.72 3.38
N LEU A 92 -9.67 2.45 4.21
CA LEU A 92 -9.19 3.68 4.85
C LEU A 92 -8.04 3.40 5.81
N VAL A 93 -8.19 2.41 6.68
CA VAL A 93 -7.12 2.00 7.62
C VAL A 93 -5.88 1.54 6.84
N SER A 94 -6.08 0.67 5.85
CA SER A 94 -5.01 0.15 4.99
C SER A 94 -4.28 1.27 4.24
N GLY A 95 -5.02 2.20 3.63
CA GLY A 95 -4.46 3.34 2.92
C GLY A 95 -3.71 4.31 3.84
N ALA A 96 -4.23 4.54 5.05
CA ALA A 96 -3.55 5.36 6.05
C ALA A 96 -2.23 4.71 6.53
N VAL A 97 -2.23 3.40 6.78
CA VAL A 97 -1.01 2.65 7.11
C VAL A 97 -0.02 2.68 5.95
N GLY A 98 -0.50 2.53 4.71
CA GLY A 98 0.32 2.66 3.50
C GLY A 98 0.98 4.04 3.37
N LEU A 99 0.21 5.12 3.60
CA LEU A 99 0.75 6.48 3.61
C LEU A 99 1.74 6.73 4.74
N ALA A 100 1.50 6.17 5.94
CA ALA A 100 2.47 6.24 7.04
C ALA A 100 3.78 5.51 6.68
N GLY A 101 3.67 4.33 6.04
CA GLY A 101 4.81 3.62 5.47
C GLY A 101 5.55 4.46 4.43
N ILE A 102 4.84 5.16 3.55
CA ILE A 102 5.46 6.03 2.54
C ILE A 102 6.12 7.25 3.20
N ALA A 103 5.51 7.90 4.18
CA ALA A 103 6.10 9.06 4.85
C ALA A 103 7.41 8.70 5.59
N LEU A 104 7.46 7.52 6.19
CA LEU A 104 8.61 7.05 6.95
C LEU A 104 9.69 6.42 6.06
N PHE A 105 9.32 5.82 4.92
CA PHE A 105 10.21 5.03 4.07
C PHE A 105 10.16 5.49 2.62
N PHE A 106 9.98 6.79 2.38
CA PHE A 106 9.73 7.36 1.02
C PHE A 106 10.74 6.74 0.00
N HIS A 107 10.33 6.61 -1.26
CA HIS A 107 11.23 6.28 -2.38
C HIS A 107 10.61 6.98 -3.59
N PRO A 108 11.38 7.56 -4.53
CA PRO A 108 10.77 8.30 -5.65
C PRO A 108 9.83 7.45 -6.53
N PHE A 109 10.01 6.12 -6.55
CA PHE A 109 9.09 5.21 -7.25
C PHE A 109 7.73 5.05 -6.57
N TYR A 110 7.56 5.53 -5.33
CA TYR A 110 6.30 5.43 -4.60
C TYR A 110 5.26 6.49 -4.98
N VAL A 111 5.53 7.38 -5.95
CA VAL A 111 4.51 8.31 -6.48
C VAL A 111 3.24 7.58 -6.91
N ILE A 112 3.37 6.43 -7.57
CA ILE A 112 2.23 5.60 -7.98
C ILE A 112 1.50 5.03 -6.75
N ALA A 113 2.23 4.60 -5.73
CA ALA A 113 1.66 4.09 -4.49
C ALA A 113 0.94 5.19 -3.67
N ILE A 114 1.46 6.42 -3.68
CA ILE A 114 0.79 7.58 -3.08
C ILE A 114 -0.52 7.84 -3.80
N ALA A 115 -0.49 7.92 -5.13
CA ALA A 115 -1.69 8.15 -5.93
C ALA A 115 -2.76 7.07 -5.67
N ALA A 116 -2.35 5.80 -5.60
CA ALA A 116 -3.26 4.69 -5.30
C ALA A 116 -3.87 4.80 -3.89
N ASN A 117 -3.06 5.03 -2.85
CA ASN A 117 -3.56 5.18 -1.48
C ASN A 117 -4.47 6.40 -1.31
N VAL A 118 -4.09 7.54 -1.90
CA VAL A 118 -4.92 8.75 -1.89
C VAL A 118 -6.24 8.52 -2.61
N ALA A 119 -6.23 7.87 -3.77
CA ALA A 119 -7.45 7.53 -4.51
C ALA A 119 -8.37 6.62 -3.68
N LEU A 120 -7.81 5.68 -2.93
CA LEU A 120 -8.55 4.76 -2.08
C LEU A 120 -9.19 5.46 -0.88
N ILE A 121 -8.44 6.36 -0.22
CA ILE A 121 -8.96 7.22 0.86
C ILE A 121 -10.04 8.16 0.31
N ALA A 122 -9.81 8.81 -0.83
CA ALA A 122 -10.79 9.67 -1.47
C ALA A 122 -12.06 8.90 -1.85
N ALA A 123 -11.93 7.67 -2.37
CA ALA A 123 -13.07 6.81 -2.66
C ALA A 123 -13.84 6.41 -1.41
N ALA A 124 -13.15 6.10 -0.31
CA ALA A 124 -13.79 5.79 0.97
C ALA A 124 -14.57 6.99 1.54
N ILE A 125 -14.01 8.21 1.43
CA ILE A 125 -14.56 9.44 2.03
C ILE A 125 -15.62 10.12 1.15
N VAL A 126 -15.38 10.26 -0.16
CA VAL A 126 -16.20 11.12 -1.06
C VAL A 126 -17.41 10.38 -1.62
N LEU A 127 -17.29 9.07 -1.87
CA LEU A 127 -18.40 8.29 -2.42
C LEU A 127 -19.44 7.92 -1.35
N GLU A 128 -19.08 7.89 -0.06
CA GLU A 128 -20.01 7.53 1.01
C GLU A 128 -21.18 8.52 1.17
N PRO A 129 -20.97 9.84 1.32
CA PRO A 129 -22.08 10.80 1.47
C PRO A 129 -22.96 10.87 0.23
N THR A 130 -22.36 10.69 -0.95
CA THR A 130 -23.04 10.79 -2.24
C THR A 130 -23.95 9.58 -2.46
N THR A 131 -23.47 8.37 -2.13
CA THR A 131 -24.28 7.14 -2.21
C THR A 131 -25.34 7.07 -1.11
N ARG A 132 -25.03 7.52 0.12
CA ARG A 132 -26.00 7.64 1.23
C ARG A 132 -27.15 8.60 0.88
N ARG A 133 -26.82 9.82 0.41
CA ARG A 133 -27.83 10.78 -0.08
C ARG A 133 -28.65 10.26 -1.26
N ALA A 134 -28.03 9.57 -2.22
CA ALA A 134 -28.74 9.03 -3.38
C ALA A 134 -29.67 7.87 -3.03
N LEU A 135 -29.36 7.12 -1.97
CA LEU A 135 -30.16 5.98 -1.50
C LEU A 135 -31.11 6.32 -0.34
N GLY A 136 -31.12 7.58 0.13
CA GLY A 136 -32.02 8.04 1.20
C GLY A 136 -31.72 7.44 2.58
N ILE A 137 -30.47 7.05 2.83
CA ILE A 137 -29.97 6.48 4.11
C ILE A 137 -28.76 7.23 4.63
#